data_AF-A0A0G4GXQ3-F1
#
_entry.id   AF-A0A0G4GXQ3-F1
#
_cell.length_a   1.000
_cell.length_b   1.000
_cell.length_c   1.000
_cell.angle_alpha   90.00
_cell.angle_beta   90.00
_cell.angle_gamma   90.00
#
_symmetry.space_group_name_H-M   'P 1'
#
loop_
_entity.id
_entity.type
_entity.pdbx_description
1 polymer ?
#
loop_
_entity_poly.entity_id
_entity_poly.type
_entity_poly.pdbx_seq_one_letter_code
_entity_poly.pdbx_strand_id
1 'polypeptide(L)'
;MLINALWVWTLPAIIPLDHRDISPLLASPERSAELPTFWQQSPYQPSVHCDNERRLGGDPNNSMDGGKWVCEPEELAKEGKSCLVYSFGSENEWTFEQAILDIAPECEIHTFDPFVSAPAAPPGVTFHAYGVGHPLLTAPANDPGLTLQPPSPEFIGLPAIVLALGHEQRVISLLKVDIEGGEFDALGGSGIGRWPVVREVEVEVHLMDRWGERDADRLVRAIEGQGYELFHKEENVLASCCCELAFRRLTG
;
A
#
# COMPACT_ATOMS: atom_id res chain seq x y z
N MET A 1 26.61 7.27 66.72
CA MET A 1 25.13 7.20 66.59
C MET A 1 24.73 8.15 65.46
N LEU A 2 24.31 7.55 64.33
CA LEU A 2 23.47 8.10 63.23
C LEU A 2 23.97 9.36 62.48
N ILE A 3 24.57 9.20 61.29
CA ILE A 3 24.03 9.22 59.90
C ILE A 3 24.16 10.59 59.22
N ASN A 4 25.01 10.62 58.19
CA ASN A 4 25.08 11.58 57.07
C ASN A 4 24.00 11.25 56.02
N ALA A 5 23.49 12.25 55.31
CA ALA A 5 22.92 12.04 53.97
C ALA A 5 23.14 13.30 53.09
N LEU A 6 24.20 13.23 52.28
CA LEU A 6 24.40 14.04 51.08
C LEU A 6 23.68 13.34 49.92
N TRP A 7 22.86 14.09 49.17
CA TRP A 7 22.18 13.60 47.99
C TRP A 7 23.16 13.53 46.81
N VAL A 8 23.46 12.31 46.35
CA VAL A 8 24.16 12.05 45.08
C VAL A 8 23.14 11.50 44.10
N TRP A 9 22.92 12.23 43.00
CA TRP A 9 22.15 11.74 41.86
C TRP A 9 23.02 10.76 41.08
N THR A 10 22.67 9.47 41.10
CA THR A 10 23.24 8.47 40.21
C THR A 10 22.49 8.49 38.89
N LEU A 11 23.19 8.78 37.78
CA LEU A 11 22.73 8.46 36.42
C LEU A 11 22.57 6.94 36.28
N PRO A 12 21.49 6.42 35.68
CA PRO A 12 21.38 4.98 35.42
C PRO A 12 22.38 4.56 34.34
N ALA A 13 22.98 3.39 34.55
CA ALA A 13 23.96 2.77 33.67
C ALA A 13 23.39 2.55 32.26
N ILE A 14 24.20 2.85 31.24
CA ILE A 14 23.96 2.47 29.85
C ILE A 14 24.18 0.97 29.75
N ILE A 15 23.10 0.21 29.57
CA ILE A 15 23.15 -1.22 29.27
C ILE A 15 23.45 -1.37 27.77
N PRO A 16 24.43 -2.19 27.34
CA PRO A 16 24.66 -2.43 25.92
C PRO A 16 23.49 -3.22 25.35
N LEU A 17 22.89 -2.74 24.26
CA LEU A 17 21.89 -3.49 23.50
C LEU A 17 22.58 -4.68 22.80
N ASP A 18 22.29 -5.89 23.25
CA ASP A 18 22.64 -7.13 22.57
C ASP A 18 21.69 -7.31 21.37
N HIS A 19 22.24 -7.39 20.16
CA HIS A 19 21.49 -7.51 18.90
C HIS A 19 20.91 -8.92 18.66
N ARG A 20 20.48 -9.62 19.72
CA ARG A 20 19.94 -10.99 19.63
C ARG A 20 18.52 -11.18 20.17
N ASP A 21 17.85 -10.12 20.59
CA ASP A 21 16.45 -10.16 21.03
C ASP A 21 15.54 -9.25 20.17
N ILE A 22 15.41 -9.57 18.88
CA ILE A 22 14.26 -9.14 18.08
C ILE A 22 13.37 -10.37 17.90
N SER A 23 12.68 -10.73 18.98
CA SER A 23 11.51 -11.62 18.90
C SER A 23 10.34 -10.79 18.34
N PRO A 24 9.48 -11.34 17.47
CA PRO A 24 8.32 -10.60 17.01
C PRO A 24 7.51 -10.20 18.23
N LEU A 25 7.22 -8.90 18.36
CA LEU A 25 6.20 -8.42 19.29
C LEU A 25 4.88 -9.05 18.83
N LEU A 26 4.62 -10.24 19.34
CA LEU A 26 3.39 -10.98 19.18
C LEU A 26 2.26 -10.03 19.58
N ALA A 27 1.46 -9.60 18.61
CA ALA A 27 0.18 -8.98 18.86
C ALA A 27 -0.54 -9.84 19.92
N SER A 28 -1.04 -9.22 20.98
CA SER A 28 -1.74 -9.97 22.02
C SER A 28 -2.94 -10.70 21.39
N PRO A 29 -3.30 -11.91 21.84
CA PRO A 29 -4.43 -12.66 21.29
C PRO A 29 -5.74 -11.86 21.29
N GLU A 30 -5.91 -10.95 22.25
CA GLU A 30 -7.04 -10.03 22.34
C GLU A 30 -7.05 -9.02 21.19
N ARG A 31 -5.90 -8.39 20.89
CA ARG A 31 -5.76 -7.47 19.74
C ARG A 31 -6.03 -8.20 18.42
N SER A 32 -5.51 -9.42 18.25
CA SER A 32 -5.76 -10.22 17.04
C SER A 32 -7.23 -10.61 16.85
N ALA A 33 -8.02 -10.71 17.92
CA ALA A 33 -9.46 -11.00 17.84
C ALA A 33 -10.32 -9.73 17.60
N GLU A 34 -9.83 -8.55 18.00
CA GLU A 34 -10.51 -7.26 17.78
C GLU A 34 -10.45 -6.81 16.31
N LEU A 35 -9.34 -7.07 15.61
CA LEU A 35 -9.14 -6.66 14.21
C LEU A 35 -10.15 -7.23 13.19
N PRO A 36 -10.48 -8.54 13.18
CA PRO A 36 -11.52 -9.07 12.30
C PRO A 36 -12.91 -8.58 12.72
N THR A 37 -13.11 -8.27 14.01
CA THR A 37 -14.34 -7.68 14.52
C THR A 37 -14.52 -6.24 14.02
N PHE A 38 -13.43 -5.46 13.95
CA PHE A 38 -13.47 -4.08 13.45
C PHE A 38 -13.99 -4.03 12.02
N TRP A 39 -13.42 -4.79 11.08
CA TRP A 39 -13.85 -4.72 9.69
C TRP A 39 -15.31 -5.17 9.54
N GLN A 40 -15.72 -6.25 10.20
CA GLN A 40 -17.11 -6.73 10.20
C GLN A 40 -18.10 -5.72 10.77
N GLN A 41 -17.70 -4.96 11.79
CA GLN A 41 -18.56 -3.98 12.48
C GLN A 41 -18.36 -2.55 11.96
N SER A 42 -17.38 -2.32 11.09
CA SER A 42 -17.08 -1.00 10.56
C SER A 42 -18.24 -0.49 9.70
N PRO A 43 -18.50 0.83 9.71
CA PRO A 43 -19.56 1.41 8.89
C PRO A 43 -19.20 1.44 7.39
N TYR A 44 -18.00 1.02 7.02
CA TYR A 44 -17.52 1.01 5.63
C TYR A 44 -18.21 -0.10 4.85
N GLN A 45 -19.12 0.33 3.99
CA GLN A 45 -19.85 -0.50 3.04
C GLN A 45 -19.73 0.16 1.67
N PRO A 46 -19.62 -0.64 0.58
CA PRO A 46 -19.65 -0.10 -0.77
C PRO A 46 -20.81 0.90 -0.96
N SER A 47 -20.49 2.12 -1.37
CA SER A 47 -21.46 3.20 -1.62
C SER A 47 -21.73 3.42 -3.11
N VAL A 48 -20.87 2.90 -3.98
CA VAL A 48 -21.04 2.93 -5.44
C VAL A 48 -21.06 1.52 -6.02
N HIS A 49 -21.73 1.39 -7.15
CA HIS A 49 -21.91 0.12 -7.86
C HIS A 49 -21.18 0.15 -9.20
N CYS A 50 -20.54 -0.96 -9.54
CA CYS A 50 -19.96 -1.23 -10.85
C CYS A 50 -20.88 -2.19 -11.61
N ASP A 51 -21.19 -1.89 -12.87
CA ASP A 51 -22.00 -2.80 -13.69
C ASP A 51 -21.26 -4.12 -13.93
N ASN A 52 -19.94 -4.06 -14.04
CA ASN A 52 -19.04 -5.19 -14.11
C ASN A 52 -17.86 -5.03 -13.15
N GLU A 53 -17.96 -5.68 -12.01
CA GLU A 53 -16.89 -5.84 -11.04
C GLU A 53 -16.22 -7.22 -11.22
N ARG A 54 -14.90 -7.24 -11.41
CA ARG A 54 -14.15 -8.48 -11.67
C ARG A 54 -12.86 -8.50 -10.86
N ARG A 55 -12.62 -9.62 -10.18
CA ARG A 55 -11.34 -9.91 -9.55
C ARG A 55 -10.27 -10.21 -10.61
N LEU A 56 -9.17 -9.48 -10.59
CA LEU A 56 -8.01 -9.69 -11.45
C LEU A 56 -6.87 -10.28 -10.61
N GLY A 57 -6.22 -11.32 -11.14
CA GLY A 57 -5.16 -12.03 -10.43
C GLY A 57 -5.67 -12.89 -9.25
N GLY A 58 -4.71 -13.35 -8.47
CA GLY A 58 -4.87 -14.20 -7.31
C GLY A 58 -4.35 -15.63 -7.51
N ASP A 59 -3.64 -16.17 -6.53
CA ASP A 59 -3.14 -17.55 -6.58
C ASP A 59 -4.26 -18.56 -6.25
N PRO A 60 -4.68 -19.39 -7.21
CA PRO A 60 -5.73 -20.40 -6.99
C PRO A 60 -5.34 -21.45 -5.94
N ASN A 61 -4.06 -21.57 -5.59
CA ASN A 61 -3.56 -22.48 -4.55
C ASN A 61 -3.44 -21.81 -3.17
N ASN A 62 -3.54 -20.49 -3.10
CA ASN A 62 -3.44 -19.71 -1.86
C ASN A 62 -4.70 -18.85 -1.66
N SER A 63 -5.88 -19.45 -1.74
CA SER A 63 -7.15 -18.76 -1.46
C SER A 63 -7.39 -17.50 -2.30
N MET A 64 -6.85 -17.47 -3.52
CA MET A 64 -6.90 -16.32 -4.43
C MET A 64 -6.08 -15.09 -3.95
N ASP A 65 -5.21 -15.23 -2.95
CA ASP A 65 -4.35 -14.16 -2.44
C ASP A 65 -3.55 -13.44 -3.54
N GLY A 66 -3.33 -12.13 -3.38
CA GLY A 66 -2.64 -11.24 -4.32
C GLY A 66 -3.51 -10.64 -5.44
N GLY A 67 -4.72 -11.13 -5.67
CA GLY A 67 -5.65 -10.55 -6.66
C GLY A 67 -6.48 -9.40 -6.07
N LYS A 68 -6.89 -8.44 -6.90
CA LYS A 68 -7.69 -7.27 -6.48
C LYS A 68 -8.97 -7.11 -7.32
N TRP A 69 -9.98 -6.49 -6.76
CA TRP A 69 -11.27 -6.26 -7.41
C TRP A 69 -11.26 -4.99 -8.23
N VAL A 70 -11.54 -5.10 -9.53
CA VAL A 70 -11.48 -3.97 -10.47
C VAL A 70 -12.85 -3.65 -11.03
N CYS A 71 -13.19 -2.37 -11.05
CA CYS A 71 -14.46 -1.83 -11.52
C CYS A 71 -14.39 -1.45 -13.02
N GLU A 72 -15.19 -2.11 -13.84
CA GLU A 72 -15.19 -1.98 -15.30
C GLU A 72 -13.81 -2.26 -15.93
N PRO A 73 -13.22 -3.45 -15.72
CA PRO A 73 -11.86 -3.75 -16.16
C PRO A 73 -11.66 -3.63 -17.68
N GLU A 74 -12.73 -3.75 -18.47
CA GLU A 74 -12.69 -3.55 -19.93
C GLU A 74 -12.38 -2.08 -20.32
N GLU A 75 -12.56 -1.11 -19.42
CA GLU A 75 -12.16 0.29 -19.66
C GLU A 75 -10.64 0.43 -19.78
N LEU A 76 -9.86 -0.41 -19.07
CA LEU A 76 -8.40 -0.42 -19.19
C LEU A 76 -7.95 -0.71 -20.62
N ALA A 77 -8.62 -1.66 -21.29
CA ALA A 77 -8.35 -1.99 -22.68
C ALA A 77 -8.70 -0.83 -23.62
N LYS A 78 -9.79 -0.09 -23.33
CA LYS A 78 -10.22 1.07 -24.12
C LYS A 78 -9.28 2.26 -23.99
N GLU A 79 -8.61 2.40 -22.85
CA GLU A 79 -7.57 3.42 -22.64
C GLU A 79 -6.32 3.15 -23.50
N GLY A 80 -6.09 1.90 -23.91
CA GLY A 80 -4.95 1.49 -24.74
C GLY A 80 -3.63 1.94 -24.13
N LYS A 81 -2.80 2.62 -24.92
CA LYS A 81 -1.50 3.18 -24.46
C LYS A 81 -1.61 4.28 -23.40
N SER A 82 -2.81 4.80 -23.14
CA SER A 82 -3.02 5.77 -22.07
C SER A 82 -3.16 5.08 -20.71
N CYS A 83 -3.51 3.79 -20.69
CA CYS A 83 -3.64 3.00 -19.47
C CYS A 83 -2.33 2.99 -18.70
N LEU A 84 -2.40 3.36 -17.42
CA LEU A 84 -1.26 3.47 -16.53
C LEU A 84 -1.57 2.80 -15.20
N VAL A 85 -0.82 1.77 -14.84
CA VAL A 85 -1.01 1.02 -13.58
C VAL A 85 0.22 1.13 -12.72
N TYR A 86 0.02 1.54 -11.47
CA TYR A 86 1.04 1.49 -10.42
C TYR A 86 0.65 0.41 -9.41
N SER A 87 1.55 -0.53 -9.16
CA SER A 87 1.37 -1.61 -8.20
C SER A 87 2.50 -1.61 -7.18
N PHE A 88 2.17 -1.39 -5.91
CA PHE A 88 3.13 -1.38 -4.81
C PHE A 88 2.98 -2.65 -3.97
N GLY A 89 4.13 -3.27 -3.66
CA GLY A 89 4.25 -4.52 -2.92
C GLY A 89 3.79 -5.71 -3.75
N SER A 90 4.74 -6.26 -4.50
CA SER A 90 4.51 -7.42 -5.36
C SER A 90 4.78 -8.73 -4.64
N GLU A 91 5.72 -8.73 -3.69
CA GLU A 91 6.30 -9.94 -3.11
C GLU A 91 6.82 -10.96 -4.15
N ASN A 92 7.14 -10.48 -5.37
CA ASN A 92 7.47 -11.31 -6.53
C ASN A 92 6.32 -12.26 -6.96
N GLU A 93 5.09 -11.95 -6.56
CA GLU A 93 3.82 -12.42 -7.11
C GLU A 93 3.40 -11.46 -8.24
N TRP A 94 2.88 -12.00 -9.34
CA TRP A 94 2.62 -11.24 -10.58
C TRP A 94 1.25 -11.52 -11.20
N THR A 95 0.40 -12.30 -10.54
CA THR A 95 -0.89 -12.70 -11.11
C THR A 95 -1.80 -11.51 -11.38
N PHE A 96 -1.74 -10.46 -10.55
CA PHE A 96 -2.50 -9.24 -10.75
C PHE A 96 -2.06 -8.48 -12.00
N GLU A 97 -0.76 -8.19 -12.13
CA GLU A 97 -0.22 -7.47 -13.29
C GLU A 97 -0.40 -8.28 -14.57
N GLN A 98 -0.22 -9.60 -14.51
CA GLN A 98 -0.45 -10.48 -15.65
C GLN A 98 -1.93 -10.46 -16.08
N ALA A 99 -2.87 -10.52 -15.13
CA ALA A 99 -4.30 -10.44 -15.43
C ALA A 99 -4.69 -9.09 -16.07
N ILE A 100 -4.01 -8.00 -15.72
CA ILE A 100 -4.18 -6.71 -16.40
C ILE A 100 -3.64 -6.76 -17.84
N LEU A 101 -2.46 -7.32 -18.07
CA LEU A 101 -1.89 -7.46 -19.41
C LEU A 101 -2.75 -8.34 -20.32
N ASP A 102 -3.37 -9.38 -19.78
CA ASP A 102 -4.24 -10.28 -20.53
C ASP A 102 -5.48 -9.57 -21.10
N ILE A 103 -5.95 -8.51 -20.43
CA ILE A 103 -7.15 -7.76 -20.83
C ILE A 103 -6.79 -6.44 -21.53
N ALA A 104 -5.67 -5.82 -21.15
CA ALA A 104 -5.19 -4.53 -21.62
C ALA A 104 -3.70 -4.62 -22.00
N PRO A 105 -3.37 -5.31 -23.11
CA PRO A 105 -1.97 -5.60 -23.48
C PRO A 105 -1.14 -4.38 -23.89
N GLU A 106 -1.78 -3.23 -24.13
CA GLU A 106 -1.10 -1.95 -24.40
C GLU A 106 -0.92 -1.09 -23.13
N CYS A 107 -1.40 -1.57 -21.97
CA CYS A 107 -1.30 -0.83 -20.72
C CYS A 107 0.15 -0.74 -20.23
N GLU A 108 0.52 0.43 -19.73
CA GLU A 108 1.83 0.64 -19.12
C GLU A 108 1.76 0.33 -17.64
N ILE A 109 2.51 -0.69 -17.21
CA ILE A 109 2.48 -1.20 -15.83
C ILE A 109 3.82 -0.98 -15.16
N HIS A 110 3.78 -0.31 -14.00
CA HIS A 110 4.92 -0.12 -13.12
C HIS A 110 4.66 -0.81 -11.79
N THR A 111 5.53 -1.75 -11.44
CA THR A 111 5.49 -2.45 -10.15
C THR A 111 6.67 -2.03 -9.30
N PHE A 112 6.41 -1.79 -8.02
CA PHE A 112 7.33 -1.17 -7.08
C PHE A 112 7.46 -2.05 -5.83
N ASP A 113 8.67 -2.55 -5.58
CA ASP A 113 8.95 -3.35 -4.40
C ASP A 113 10.42 -3.23 -3.98
N PRO A 114 10.73 -2.58 -2.85
CA PRO A 114 12.11 -2.37 -2.43
C PRO A 114 12.73 -3.64 -1.80
N PHE A 115 11.96 -4.70 -1.58
CA PHE A 115 12.41 -5.92 -0.92
C PHE A 115 12.65 -7.09 -1.88
N VAL A 116 12.22 -6.98 -3.15
CA VAL A 116 12.48 -7.99 -4.19
C VAL A 116 13.83 -7.73 -4.87
N SER A 117 14.81 -8.58 -4.57
CA SER A 117 16.17 -8.47 -5.13
C SER A 117 16.34 -9.10 -6.51
N ALA A 118 15.52 -10.10 -6.85
CA ALA A 118 15.55 -10.84 -8.11
C ALA A 118 14.13 -10.97 -8.68
N PRO A 119 13.56 -9.88 -9.23
CA PRO A 119 12.20 -9.85 -9.73
C PRO A 119 12.03 -10.77 -10.95
N ALA A 120 10.96 -11.56 -10.96
CA ALA A 120 10.54 -12.40 -12.06
C ALA A 120 9.35 -11.78 -12.83
N ALA A 121 9.40 -10.45 -13.02
CA ALA A 121 8.34 -9.68 -13.66
C ALA A 121 8.01 -10.22 -15.06
N PRO A 122 6.72 -10.37 -15.42
CA PRO A 122 6.34 -10.82 -16.75
C PRO A 122 6.68 -9.76 -17.81
N PRO A 123 6.87 -10.17 -19.09
CA PRO A 123 7.06 -9.22 -20.18
C PRO A 123 5.91 -8.21 -20.26
N GLY A 124 6.23 -6.92 -20.29
CA GLY A 124 5.23 -5.83 -20.28
C GLY A 124 5.11 -5.12 -18.94
N VAL A 125 5.68 -5.67 -17.86
CA VAL A 125 5.77 -5.02 -16.55
C VAL A 125 7.15 -4.38 -16.36
N THR A 126 7.17 -3.12 -15.96
CA THR A 126 8.40 -2.42 -15.56
C THR A 126 8.55 -2.48 -14.05
N PHE A 127 9.60 -3.13 -13.57
CA PHE A 127 9.86 -3.25 -12.13
C PHE A 127 10.79 -2.15 -11.61
N HIS A 128 10.51 -1.66 -10.41
CA HIS A 128 11.26 -0.65 -9.67
C HIS A 128 11.58 -1.16 -8.26
N ALA A 129 12.85 -1.17 -7.88
CA ALA A 129 13.29 -1.59 -6.55
C ALA A 129 13.14 -0.48 -5.49
N TYR A 130 12.00 0.22 -5.52
CA TYR A 130 11.66 1.34 -4.65
C TYR A 130 10.28 1.10 -4.03
N GLY A 131 10.08 1.55 -2.80
CA GLY A 131 8.79 1.56 -2.12
C GLY A 131 8.10 2.92 -2.20
N VAL A 132 6.80 2.93 -1.91
CA VAL A 132 6.07 4.18 -1.65
C VAL A 132 6.07 4.48 -0.16
N GLY A 133 6.29 5.74 0.19
CA GLY A 133 6.21 6.23 1.57
C GLY A 133 5.53 7.59 1.63
N HIS A 134 5.80 8.33 2.71
CA HIS A 134 5.16 9.62 2.97
C HIS A 134 5.20 10.55 1.73
N PRO A 135 4.09 11.21 1.33
CA PRO A 135 4.00 11.98 0.08
C PRO A 135 5.04 13.10 -0.10
N LEU A 136 5.65 13.57 0.99
CA LEU A 136 6.71 14.59 0.97
C LEU A 136 8.12 14.03 0.70
N LEU A 137 8.29 12.72 0.64
CA LEU A 137 9.58 12.10 0.29
C LEU A 137 9.87 12.32 -1.20
N THR A 138 11.10 12.72 -1.51
CA THR A 138 11.55 12.99 -2.88
C THR A 138 12.32 11.80 -3.44
N ALA A 139 12.46 11.74 -4.77
CA ALA A 139 13.36 10.79 -5.40
C ALA A 139 14.82 11.01 -4.94
N PRO A 140 15.68 9.97 -4.94
CA PRO A 140 17.10 10.10 -4.65
C PRO A 140 17.79 11.07 -5.61
N ALA A 141 18.59 12.00 -5.08
CA ALA A 141 19.24 13.03 -5.90
C ALA A 141 20.21 12.45 -6.96
N ASN A 142 20.77 11.27 -6.71
CA ASN A 142 21.68 10.56 -7.61
C ASN A 142 20.95 9.62 -8.60
N ASP A 143 19.65 9.40 -8.43
CA ASP A 143 18.82 8.64 -9.36
C ASP A 143 17.40 9.24 -9.43
N PRO A 144 17.28 10.45 -10.01
CA PRO A 144 16.01 11.15 -10.09
C PRO A 144 14.99 10.46 -11.01
N GLY A 145 15.40 9.48 -11.80
CA GLY A 145 14.55 8.73 -12.74
C GLY A 145 14.21 7.30 -12.29
N LEU A 146 14.62 6.90 -11.08
CA LEU A 146 14.37 5.55 -10.52
C LEU A 146 14.84 4.42 -11.42
N THR A 147 16.04 4.59 -12.00
CA THR A 147 16.62 3.66 -12.98
C THR A 147 17.61 2.68 -12.37
N LEU A 148 18.01 2.89 -11.12
CA LEU A 148 19.01 2.09 -10.42
C LEU A 148 18.34 1.14 -9.42
N GLN A 149 19.01 0.02 -9.16
CA GLN A 149 18.68 -0.84 -8.03
C GLN A 149 19.44 -0.32 -6.80
N PRO A 150 18.75 0.23 -5.79
CA PRO A 150 19.42 0.73 -4.61
C PRO A 150 20.00 -0.43 -3.78
N PRO A 151 21.10 -0.21 -3.04
CA PRO A 151 21.73 -1.24 -2.21
C PRO A 151 20.92 -1.55 -0.92
N SER A 152 19.93 -0.73 -0.60
CA SER A 152 19.02 -0.87 0.53
C SER A 152 17.62 -0.42 0.13
N PRO A 153 16.55 -0.87 0.82
CA PRO A 153 15.20 -0.38 0.61
C PRO A 153 15.13 1.15 0.69
N GLU A 154 14.55 1.77 -0.34
CA GLU A 154 14.34 3.22 -0.44
C GLU A 154 12.84 3.49 -0.64
N PHE A 155 12.31 4.49 0.06
CA PHE A 155 10.90 4.86 0.02
C PHE A 155 10.72 6.27 -0.51
N ILE A 156 9.78 6.45 -1.43
CA ILE A 156 9.59 7.68 -2.18
C ILE A 156 8.11 8.09 -2.12
N GLY A 157 7.84 9.39 -2.07
CA GLY A 157 6.47 9.89 -2.10
C GLY A 157 5.85 9.65 -3.47
N LEU A 158 4.59 9.22 -3.51
CA LEU A 158 3.87 8.99 -4.78
C LEU A 158 3.96 10.18 -5.77
N PRO A 159 3.86 11.46 -5.36
CA PRO A 159 4.07 12.59 -6.28
C PRO A 159 5.47 12.63 -6.91
N ALA A 160 6.51 12.25 -6.15
CA ALA A 160 7.88 12.22 -6.66
C ALA A 160 8.11 11.03 -7.61
N ILE A 161 7.45 9.88 -7.39
CA ILE A 161 7.46 8.75 -8.33
C ILE A 161 6.82 9.16 -9.66
N VAL A 162 5.65 9.81 -9.62
CA VAL A 162 4.97 10.32 -10.81
C VAL A 162 5.85 11.30 -11.59
N LEU A 163 6.54 12.20 -10.91
CA LEU A 163 7.51 13.12 -11.52
C LEU A 163 8.71 12.39 -12.13
N ALA A 164 9.32 11.46 -11.39
CA ALA A 164 10.50 10.72 -11.82
C ALA A 164 10.26 9.92 -13.10
N LEU A 165 9.04 9.39 -13.25
CA LEU A 165 8.62 8.60 -14.40
C LEU A 165 8.00 9.44 -15.54
N GLY A 166 7.86 10.76 -15.37
CA GLY A 166 7.32 11.65 -16.41
C GLY A 166 5.80 11.53 -16.61
N HIS A 167 5.07 11.18 -15.55
CA HIS A 167 3.63 10.89 -15.58
C HIS A 167 2.75 12.03 -15.02
N GLU A 168 3.28 13.25 -14.85
CA GLU A 168 2.59 14.35 -14.17
C GLU A 168 1.32 14.83 -14.87
N GLN A 169 1.21 14.59 -16.18
CA GLN A 169 0.06 14.93 -17.01
C GLN A 169 -0.83 13.72 -17.35
N ARG A 170 -0.58 12.57 -16.71
CA ARG A 170 -1.34 11.34 -16.91
C ARG A 170 -2.28 11.08 -15.75
N VAL A 171 -3.37 10.38 -16.06
CA VAL A 171 -4.23 9.76 -15.04
C VAL A 171 -3.67 8.37 -14.78
N ILE A 172 -3.54 8.00 -13.50
CA ILE A 172 -3.24 6.62 -13.12
C ILE A 172 -4.56 5.86 -13.16
N SER A 173 -4.65 4.84 -14.01
CA SER A 173 -5.85 4.04 -14.25
C SER A 173 -6.15 3.10 -13.09
N LEU A 174 -5.11 2.51 -12.50
CA LEU A 174 -5.19 1.72 -11.26
C LEU A 174 -3.98 1.98 -10.38
N LEU A 175 -4.24 2.18 -9.09
CA LEU A 175 -3.22 2.25 -8.05
C LEU A 175 -3.46 1.12 -7.04
N LYS A 176 -2.64 0.07 -7.07
CA LYS A 176 -2.59 -0.97 -6.03
C LYS A 176 -1.56 -0.60 -4.96
N VAL A 177 -1.95 -0.63 -3.68
CA VAL A 177 -1.07 -0.42 -2.54
C VAL A 177 -1.29 -1.52 -1.50
N ASP A 178 -0.32 -2.40 -1.40
CA ASP A 178 -0.37 -3.61 -0.58
C ASP A 178 1.04 -3.87 -0.05
N ILE A 179 1.38 -3.21 1.06
CA ILE A 179 2.78 -3.02 1.51
C ILE A 179 2.91 -3.15 3.04
N GLU A 180 2.14 -4.07 3.63
CA GLU A 180 2.33 -4.56 4.99
C GLU A 180 2.41 -3.46 6.06
N GLY A 181 1.44 -2.54 6.05
CA GLY A 181 1.32 -1.44 7.02
C GLY A 181 1.94 -0.12 6.53
N GLY A 182 2.64 -0.14 5.39
CA GLY A 182 3.12 1.08 4.74
C GLY A 182 1.99 1.95 4.16
N GLU A 183 0.76 1.44 4.04
CA GLU A 183 -0.37 2.14 3.44
C GLU A 183 -0.70 3.44 4.17
N PHE A 184 -0.61 3.43 5.51
CA PHE A 184 -0.91 4.60 6.33
C PHE A 184 0.05 5.74 6.09
N ASP A 185 1.34 5.45 5.93
CA ASP A 185 2.34 6.48 5.66
C ASP A 185 2.26 6.93 4.19
N ALA A 186 2.03 6.01 3.26
CA ALA A 186 1.92 6.29 1.82
C ALA A 186 0.68 7.12 1.47
N LEU A 187 -0.47 6.77 2.05
CA LEU A 187 -1.79 7.28 1.66
C LEU A 187 -2.43 8.16 2.75
N GLY A 188 -2.13 7.94 4.03
CA GLY A 188 -2.76 8.63 5.16
C GLY A 188 -2.23 10.03 5.48
N GLY A 189 -1.25 10.54 4.72
CA GLY A 189 -0.66 11.88 4.92
C GLY A 189 -1.71 12.99 5.02
N SER A 190 -1.59 13.82 6.06
CA SER A 190 -2.57 14.85 6.44
C SER A 190 -2.76 15.94 5.37
N GLY A 191 -3.67 15.71 4.44
CA GLY A 191 -4.62 16.72 3.94
C GLY A 191 -4.11 17.86 3.05
N ILE A 192 -2.82 18.01 2.74
CA ILE A 192 -2.37 19.02 1.76
C ILE A 192 -1.20 18.46 0.93
N GLY A 193 -1.56 17.72 -0.11
CA GLY A 193 -0.65 17.25 -1.15
C GLY A 193 -1.49 16.49 -2.14
N ARG A 194 -1.75 17.10 -3.31
CA ARG A 194 -2.55 16.46 -4.37
C ARG A 194 -1.95 15.09 -4.64
N TRP A 195 -2.69 14.03 -4.30
CA TRP A 195 -2.43 12.75 -4.95
C TRP A 195 -2.46 12.98 -6.47
N PRO A 196 -1.67 12.21 -7.23
CA PRO A 196 -1.93 12.13 -8.66
C PRO A 196 -3.41 11.81 -8.89
N VAL A 197 -3.93 12.22 -10.04
CA VAL A 197 -5.30 11.85 -10.41
C VAL A 197 -5.30 10.36 -10.68
N VAL A 198 -5.93 9.59 -9.79
CA VAL A 198 -6.16 8.16 -9.96
C VAL A 198 -7.63 7.94 -10.32
N ARG A 199 -7.90 7.03 -11.25
CA ARG A 199 -9.27 6.59 -11.57
C ARG A 199 -9.80 5.68 -10.47
N GLU A 200 -8.97 4.76 -9.99
CA GLU A 200 -9.36 3.69 -9.09
C GLU A 200 -8.17 3.23 -8.22
N VAL A 201 -8.43 3.06 -6.92
CA VAL A 201 -7.43 2.79 -5.88
C VAL A 201 -7.79 1.48 -5.18
N GLU A 202 -6.88 0.53 -5.24
CA GLU A 202 -6.94 -0.77 -4.56
C GLU A 202 -5.96 -0.73 -3.38
N VAL A 203 -6.45 -0.87 -2.16
CA VAL A 203 -5.60 -0.83 -0.96
C VAL A 203 -5.92 -1.99 -0.03
N GLU A 204 -4.90 -2.71 0.41
CA GLU A 204 -5.03 -3.68 1.50
C GLU A 204 -4.60 -3.03 2.82
N VAL A 205 -5.56 -2.83 3.71
CA VAL A 205 -5.32 -2.11 4.96
C VAL A 205 -4.84 -3.09 6.04
N HIS A 206 -3.53 -3.07 6.30
CA HIS A 206 -2.86 -3.93 7.26
C HIS A 206 -2.88 -3.35 8.68
N LEU A 207 -3.76 -3.84 9.55
CA LEU A 207 -3.83 -3.44 10.96
C LEU A 207 -2.79 -4.18 11.82
N MET A 208 -1.52 -3.83 11.64
CA MET A 208 -0.40 -4.42 12.37
C MET A 208 0.43 -3.40 13.15
N ASP A 209 1.26 -3.89 14.07
CA ASP A 209 2.19 -3.10 14.89
C ASP A 209 1.55 -1.89 15.60
N ARG A 210 1.84 -0.68 15.13
CA ARG A 210 1.35 0.58 15.70
C ARG A 210 -0.02 0.99 15.18
N TRP A 211 -0.46 0.39 14.07
CA TRP A 211 -1.69 0.74 13.40
C TRP A 211 -2.88 0.03 14.03
N GLY A 212 -4.03 0.71 14.04
CA GLY A 212 -5.27 0.15 14.52
C GLY A 212 -6.47 0.88 13.93
N GLU A 213 -7.65 0.57 14.48
CA GLU A 213 -8.95 1.01 13.97
C GLU A 213 -9.04 2.51 13.68
N ARG A 214 -8.48 3.35 14.55
CA ARG A 214 -8.50 4.81 14.37
C ARG A 214 -7.65 5.28 13.18
N ASP A 215 -6.58 4.58 12.88
CA ASP A 215 -5.71 4.90 11.74
C ASP A 215 -6.38 4.40 10.46
N ALA A 216 -7.05 3.24 10.50
CA ALA A 216 -7.90 2.75 9.41
C ALA A 216 -9.01 3.76 9.06
N ASP A 217 -9.72 4.27 10.07
CA ASP A 217 -10.77 5.29 9.87
C ASP A 217 -10.21 6.56 9.23
N ARG A 218 -9.02 7.02 9.68
CA ARG A 218 -8.35 8.18 9.08
C ARG A 218 -7.94 7.94 7.64
N LEU A 219 -7.40 6.77 7.32
CA LEU A 219 -6.97 6.41 5.98
C LEU A 219 -8.17 6.40 5.03
N VAL A 220 -9.25 5.70 5.38
CA VAL A 220 -10.45 5.63 4.55
C VAL A 220 -11.04 7.02 4.33
N ARG A 221 -11.18 7.83 5.39
CA ARG A 221 -11.67 9.21 5.28
C ARG A 221 -10.74 10.11 4.45
N ALA A 222 -9.43 9.86 4.48
CA ALA A 222 -8.48 10.61 3.67
C ALA A 222 -8.61 10.28 2.17
N ILE A 223 -8.91 9.03 1.83
CA ILE A 223 -9.22 8.61 0.46
C ILE A 223 -10.56 9.22 0.02
N GLU A 224 -11.61 9.05 0.83
CA GLU A 224 -12.94 9.59 0.53
C GLU A 224 -12.95 11.12 0.40
N GLY A 225 -12.22 11.81 1.29
CA GLY A 225 -12.06 13.26 1.27
C GLY A 225 -11.40 13.82 -0.01
N GLN A 226 -10.83 12.95 -0.85
CA GLN A 226 -10.26 13.29 -2.15
C GLN A 226 -11.24 13.06 -3.33
N GLY A 227 -12.49 12.71 -3.04
CA GLY A 227 -13.54 12.48 -4.05
C GLY A 227 -13.59 11.05 -4.58
N TYR A 228 -13.10 10.11 -3.78
CA TYR A 228 -13.24 8.69 -4.06
C TYR A 228 -14.38 8.11 -3.22
N GLU A 229 -15.03 7.07 -3.73
CA GLU A 229 -16.06 6.32 -3.02
C GLU A 229 -15.75 4.83 -3.07
N LEU A 230 -16.04 4.15 -1.95
CA LEU A 230 -15.80 2.71 -1.81
C LEU A 230 -16.77 1.94 -2.69
N PHE A 231 -16.26 1.01 -3.50
CA PHE A 231 -17.08 0.10 -4.33
C PHE A 231 -16.88 -1.37 -3.99
N HIS A 232 -15.73 -1.73 -3.41
CA HIS A 232 -15.48 -3.09 -2.94
C HIS A 232 -14.90 -3.10 -1.53
N LYS A 233 -15.23 -4.16 -0.79
CA LYS A 233 -14.61 -4.50 0.49
C LYS A 233 -14.54 -6.02 0.60
N GLU A 234 -13.32 -6.55 0.66
CA GLU A 234 -13.06 -7.97 0.90
C GLU A 234 -12.32 -8.11 2.24
N GLU A 235 -12.93 -8.85 3.17
CA GLU A 235 -12.25 -9.23 4.39
C GLU A 235 -11.44 -10.49 4.09
N ASN A 236 -10.14 -10.50 4.44
CA ASN A 236 -9.35 -11.70 4.28
C ASN A 236 -9.86 -12.77 5.26
N VAL A 237 -10.53 -13.79 4.74
CA VAL A 237 -11.20 -14.85 5.54
C VAL A 237 -10.20 -15.66 6.36
N LEU A 238 -8.90 -15.63 6.01
CA LEU A 238 -7.83 -16.39 6.64
C LEU A 238 -6.83 -15.52 7.44
N ALA A 239 -6.78 -14.21 7.19
CA ALA A 239 -5.88 -13.29 7.89
C ALA A 239 -6.68 -12.22 8.64
N SER A 240 -6.61 -12.27 9.97
CA SER A 240 -7.30 -11.34 10.87
C SER A 240 -6.72 -9.92 10.87
N CYS A 241 -5.66 -9.67 10.09
CA CYS A 241 -4.93 -8.41 10.11
C CYS A 241 -5.47 -7.36 9.13
N CYS A 242 -6.14 -7.80 8.07
CA CYS A 242 -6.08 -7.10 6.80
C CYS A 242 -7.45 -7.07 6.09
N CYS A 243 -7.73 -5.99 5.38
CA CYS A 243 -8.96 -5.84 4.60
C CYS A 243 -8.65 -5.14 3.29
N GLU A 244 -9.06 -5.73 2.18
CA GLU A 244 -8.96 -5.11 0.87
C GLU A 244 -10.13 -4.15 0.67
N LEU A 245 -9.80 -2.93 0.26
CA LEU A 245 -10.75 -1.88 -0.04
C LEU A 245 -10.47 -1.33 -1.43
N ALA A 246 -11.52 -1.20 -2.23
CA ALA A 246 -11.44 -0.68 -3.58
C ALA A 246 -12.26 0.60 -3.70
N PHE A 247 -11.64 1.65 -4.20
CA PHE A 247 -12.24 2.97 -4.30
C PHE A 247 -12.23 3.49 -5.73
N ARG A 248 -13.34 4.08 -6.16
CA ARG A 248 -13.46 4.70 -7.48
C ARG A 248 -13.59 6.20 -7.32
N ARG A 249 -12.88 6.94 -8.16
CA ARG A 249 -13.03 8.39 -8.21
C ARG A 249 -14.36 8.76 -8.83
N LEU A 250 -15.13 9.60 -8.15
CA LEU A 250 -16.30 10.21 -8.76
C LEU A 250 -15.86 11.28 -9.76
N THR A 251 -16.23 11.10 -11.02
CA THR A 251 -16.15 12.19 -12.00
C THR A 251 -17.25 13.18 -11.66
N GLY A 252 -16.87 14.35 -11.12
CA GLY A 252 -17.77 15.50 -11.00
C GLY A 252 -18.08 16.13 -12.35
#